data_AF-A0A6L5GG67-F1
#
_entry.id   AF-A0A6L5GG67-F1
#
_cell.length_a   1.000
_cell.length_b   1.000
_cell.length_c   1.000
_cell.angle_alpha   90.00
_cell.angle_beta   90.00
_cell.angle_gamma   90.00
#
_symmetry.space_group_name_H-M   'P 1'
#
loop_
_entity.id
_entity.type
_entity.pdbx_description
1 polymer ?
#
loop_
_entity_poly.entity_id
_entity_poly.type
_entity_poly.pdbx_seq_one_letter_code
_entity_poly.pdbx_strand_id
1 'polypeptide(L)'
;MADDWYLLGEFTRDIGLGDTIRFLVERNIEDPALHGISCDEGTGLGPRPVAVFTEPETCPTVWRPTWDGDPMSPGIEVDARDLARRDWRGSASLKQCG
;
A
#
# COMPACT_ATOMS: atom_id res chain seq x y z
N MET A 1 0.54 17.71 -12.72
CA MET A 1 1.56 16.76 -12.28
C MET A 1 0.79 15.47 -12.15
N ALA A 2 0.77 14.65 -13.20
CA ALA A 2 -0.10 13.48 -13.23
C ALA A 2 0.41 12.50 -12.18
N ASP A 3 -0.45 12.11 -11.25
CA ASP A 3 -0.15 11.15 -10.21
C ASP A 3 0.24 9.81 -10.85
N ASP A 4 1.55 9.50 -10.87
CA ASP A 4 2.14 8.29 -11.46
C ASP A 4 1.83 7.01 -10.64
N TRP A 5 0.71 7.00 -9.91
CA TRP A 5 0.31 5.94 -8.99
C TRP A 5 -1.15 5.58 -9.23
N TYR A 6 -1.48 4.29 -9.21
CA TYR A 6 -2.84 3.81 -9.31
C TYR A 6 -3.21 2.96 -8.09
N LEU A 7 -4.44 3.15 -7.59
CA LEU A 7 -4.94 2.48 -6.41
C LEU A 7 -5.21 0.99 -6.70
N LEU A 8 -4.56 0.10 -5.94
CA LEU A 8 -4.82 -1.34 -5.97
C LEU A 8 -5.97 -1.76 -5.05
N GLY A 9 -6.13 -1.05 -3.94
CA GLY A 9 -7.16 -1.32 -2.96
C GLY A 9 -6.90 -0.61 -1.64
N GLU A 10 -7.83 -0.80 -0.72
CA GLU A 10 -7.76 -0.25 0.63
C GLU A 10 -8.11 -1.31 1.67
N PHE A 11 -7.61 -1.12 2.89
CA PHE A 11 -7.98 -1.91 4.05
C PHE A 11 -7.97 -1.03 5.30
N THR A 12 -8.71 -1.44 6.32
CA THR A 12 -8.81 -0.70 7.59
C THR A 12 -8.21 -1.50 8.73
N ARG A 13 -7.45 -0.84 9.60
CA ARG A 13 -6.95 -1.44 10.85
C ARG A 13 -7.45 -0.64 12.05
N ASP A 14 -7.95 -1.37 13.04
CA ASP A 14 -8.24 -0.85 14.36
C ASP A 14 -6.92 -0.61 15.09
N ILE A 15 -6.73 0.62 15.58
CA ILE A 15 -5.53 1.03 16.34
C ILE A 15 -5.82 1.14 17.84
N GLY A 16 -6.97 0.67 18.29
CA GLY A 16 -7.48 0.79 19.65
C GLY A 16 -8.34 2.04 19.85
N LEU A 17 -9.01 2.11 21.01
CA LEU A 17 -9.84 3.23 21.47
C LEU A 17 -11.03 3.59 20.56
N GLY A 18 -11.39 2.72 19.62
CA GLY A 18 -12.47 2.96 18.66
C GLY A 18 -12.02 3.74 17.42
N ASP A 19 -10.72 4.02 17.29
CA ASP A 19 -10.16 4.67 16.11
C ASP A 19 -9.72 3.62 15.09
N THR A 20 -10.09 3.89 13.83
CA THR A 20 -9.75 3.03 12.69
C THR A 20 -8.96 3.86 11.69
N ILE A 21 -7.79 3.37 11.30
CA ILE A 21 -7.02 3.97 10.21
C ILE A 21 -7.30 3.22 8.92
N ARG A 22 -7.58 3.97 7.85
CA ARG A 22 -7.68 3.44 6.50
C ARG A 22 -6.32 3.47 5.83
N PHE A 23 -5.91 2.36 5.25
CA PHE A 23 -4.70 2.23 4.46
C PHE A 23 -5.06 2.02 2.99
N LEU A 24 -4.38 2.75 2.12
CA LEU A 24 -4.48 2.67 0.68
C LEU A 24 -3.18 2.06 0.15
N VAL A 25 -3.31 1.13 -0.79
CA VAL A 25 -2.17 0.49 -1.44
C VAL A 25 -2.19 0.90 -2.90
N GLU A 26 -1.09 1.47 -3.34
CA GLU A 26 -0.94 2.07 -4.66
C GLU A 26 0.23 1.41 -5.38
N ARG A 27 0.16 1.29 -6.70
CA ARG A 27 1.29 0.84 -7.53
C ARG A 27 1.75 1.96 -8.44
N ASN A 28 3.06 2.10 -8.57
CA ASN A 28 3.64 3.06 -9.49
C ASN A 28 3.42 2.61 -10.95
N ILE A 29 3.05 3.56 -11.82
CA ILE A 29 2.76 3.31 -13.23
C ILE A 29 4.06 3.07 -14.03
N GLU A 30 5.14 3.77 -13.69
CA GLU A 30 6.44 3.66 -14.37
C GLU A 30 7.24 2.43 -13.92
N ASP A 31 7.17 2.10 -12.63
CA ASP A 31 7.76 0.90 -12.03
C ASP A 31 6.69 0.03 -11.37
N PRO A 32 6.13 -0.96 -12.09
CA PRO A 32 5.09 -1.84 -11.55
C PRO A 32 5.55 -2.73 -10.38
N ALA A 33 6.86 -2.86 -10.15
CA ALA A 33 7.36 -3.55 -8.97
C ALA A 33 7.23 -2.68 -7.71
N LEU A 34 7.18 -1.35 -7.86
CA LEU A 34 7.14 -0.39 -6.77
C LEU A 34 5.70 -0.13 -6.30
N HIS A 35 5.50 -0.27 -4.99
CA HIS A 35 4.21 -0.12 -4.33
C HIS A 35 4.31 0.86 -3.17
N GLY A 36 3.27 1.66 -2.99
CA GLY A 36 3.13 2.66 -1.93
C GLY A 36 2.03 2.25 -0.96
N ILE A 37 2.23 2.59 0.32
CA ILE A 37 1.18 2.52 1.33
C ILE A 37 0.94 3.94 1.81
N SER A 38 -0.32 4.37 1.77
CA SER A 38 -0.78 5.65 2.30
C SER A 38 -1.79 5.42 3.41
N CYS A 39 -1.78 6.19 4.49
CA CYS A 39 -2.77 6.12 5.55
C CYS A 39 -3.67 7.35 5.58
N ASP A 40 -4.94 7.15 5.90
CA ASP A 40 -5.94 8.18 6.12
C ASP A 40 -6.59 7.96 7.49
N GLU A 41 -6.32 8.90 8.40
CA GLU A 41 -6.81 8.91 9.78
C GLU A 41 -8.21 9.55 9.90
N GLY A 42 -8.81 10.00 8.81
CA GLY A 42 -10.11 10.68 8.84
C GLY A 42 -10.06 12.11 9.42
N THR A 43 -8.86 12.68 9.58
CA THR A 43 -8.64 14.04 10.12
C THR A 43 -8.95 15.16 9.12
N GLY A 44 -9.37 14.82 7.89
CA GLY A 44 -9.63 15.77 6.81
C GLY A 44 -8.36 16.27 6.08
N LEU A 45 -7.18 15.78 6.49
CA LEU A 45 -5.88 16.13 5.87
C LEU A 45 -5.55 15.28 4.63
N GLY A 46 -6.39 14.28 4.34
CA GLY A 46 -6.22 13.35 3.24
C GLY A 46 -5.18 12.25 3.50
N PRO A 47 -5.06 11.29 2.58
CA PRO A 47 -4.08 10.20 2.67
C PRO A 47 -2.63 10.71 2.71
N ARG A 48 -1.80 10.08 3.54
CA ARG A 48 -0.37 10.40 3.69
C ARG A 48 0.48 9.16 3.42
N PRO A 49 1.57 9.26 2.63
CA PRO A 49 2.43 8.12 2.35
C PRO A 49 3.21 7.71 3.60
N VAL A 50 3.09 6.44 3.97
CA VAL A 50 3.72 5.85 5.16
C VAL A 50 4.72 4.76 4.83
N ALA A 51 4.65 4.14 3.65
CA ALA A 51 5.61 3.12 3.26
C ALA A 51 5.78 3.01 1.76
N VAL A 52 6.93 2.47 1.36
CA VAL A 52 7.19 2.01 0.00
C VAL A 52 7.80 0.62 0.06
N PHE A 53 7.35 -0.29 -0.78
CA PHE A 53 7.88 -1.65 -0.88
C PHE A 53 7.89 -2.14 -2.33
N THR A 54 8.58 -3.25 -2.56
CA THR A 54 8.63 -3.91 -3.88
C THR A 54 7.91 -5.26 -3.86
N GLU A 55 7.21 -5.61 -4.94
CA GLU A 55 6.65 -6.94 -5.18
C GLU A 55 7.01 -7.42 -6.60
N PRO A 56 7.71 -8.57 -6.77
CA PRO A 56 8.22 -9.48 -5.73
C PRO A 56 9.21 -8.78 -4.78
N GLU A 57 9.37 -9.31 -3.57
CA GLU A 57 10.25 -8.72 -2.56
C GLU A 57 11.72 -8.77 -2.99
N THR A 58 12.19 -7.68 -3.61
CA THR A 58 13.59 -7.51 -4.01
C THR A 58 14.35 -6.63 -3.01
N CYS A 59 13.64 -5.81 -2.23
CA CYS A 59 14.20 -4.89 -1.24
C CYS A 59 13.34 -4.85 0.04
N PRO A 60 13.93 -4.50 1.19
CA PRO A 60 13.19 -4.25 2.41
C PRO A 60 12.18 -3.12 2.24
N THR A 61 11.05 -3.22 2.94
CA THR A 61 10.05 -2.17 3.01
C THR A 61 10.62 -0.93 3.68
N VAL A 62 10.52 0.22 3.00
CA VAL A 62 10.98 1.51 3.48
C VAL A 62 9.80 2.23 4.13
N TRP A 63 9.76 2.17 5.45
CA TRP A 63 8.77 2.85 6.26
C TRP A 63 9.15 4.31 6.49
N ARG A 64 8.16 5.21 6.39
CA ARG A 64 8.28 6.62 6.76
C ARG A 64 7.57 6.80 8.09
N PRO A 65 8.24 7.36 9.11
CA PRO A 65 7.60 7.60 10.40
C PRO A 65 6.44 8.57 10.22
N THR A 66 5.22 8.10 10.47
CA THR A 66 4.00 8.92 10.46
C THR A 66 3.81 9.65 11.79
N TRP A 67 4.32 9.06 12.89
CA TRP A 67 4.49 9.67 14.21
C TRP A 67 5.65 9.01 14.98
N ASP A 68 6.13 9.68 16.04
CA ASP A 68 7.21 9.19 16.89
C ASP A 68 6.77 7.92 17.64
N GLY A 69 7.49 6.81 17.43
CA GLY A 69 7.35 5.59 18.23
C GLY A 69 6.52 4.45 17.65
N ASP A 70 6.05 4.51 16.40
CA ASP A 70 5.36 3.35 15.80
C ASP A 70 6.33 2.43 15.02
N PRO A 71 6.55 1.19 15.50
CA PRO A 71 6.96 0.12 14.61
C PRO A 71 5.72 -0.27 13.81
N MET A 72 5.55 0.29 12.61
CA MET A 72 4.45 -0.09 11.73
C MET A 72 4.35 -1.62 11.64
N SER A 73 3.18 -2.11 12.04
CA SER A 73 2.96 -3.51 12.39
C SER A 73 3.25 -4.45 11.21
N PRO A 74 3.87 -5.63 11.43
CA PRO A 74 4.00 -6.66 10.40
C PRO A 74 2.68 -7.01 9.69
N GLY A 75 1.54 -6.83 10.37
CA GLY A 75 0.22 -7.07 9.80
C GLY A 75 -0.21 -6.08 8.72
N ILE A 76 0.34 -4.86 8.68
CA ILE A 76 0.03 -3.87 7.62
C ILE A 76 0.75 -4.25 6.33
N GLU A 77 2.03 -4.62 6.45
CA GLU A 77 2.82 -5.05 5.29
C GLU A 77 2.24 -6.31 4.63
N VAL A 78 1.81 -7.29 5.44
CA VAL A 78 1.20 -8.53 4.92
C VAL A 78 -0.06 -8.23 4.11
N ASP A 79 -0.99 -7.43 4.65
CA ASP A 79 -2.23 -7.06 3.94
C ASP A 79 -1.92 -6.28 2.65
N ALA A 80 -0.94 -5.37 2.70
CA ALA A 80 -0.55 -4.58 1.55
C ALA A 80 0.09 -5.43 0.44
N ARG A 81 0.97 -6.37 0.81
CA ARG A 81 1.56 -7.32 -0.14
C ARG A 81 0.51 -8.26 -0.74
N ASP A 82 -0.49 -8.66 0.02
CA ASP A 82 -1.60 -9.46 -0.51
C ASP A 82 -2.39 -8.69 -1.57
N LEU A 83 -2.65 -7.40 -1.38
CA LEU A 83 -3.26 -6.54 -2.40
C LEU A 83 -2.37 -6.39 -3.63
N ALA A 84 -1.08 -6.14 -3.44
CA ALA A 84 -0.09 -6.06 -4.52
C ALA A 84 -0.07 -7.33 -5.39
N ARG A 85 -0.13 -8.51 -4.76
CA ARG A 85 -0.12 -9.80 -5.45
C ARG A 85 -1.44 -10.14 -6.15
N ARG A 86 -2.57 -9.72 -5.60
CA ARG A 86 -3.90 -9.99 -6.19
C ARG A 86 -4.04 -9.32 -7.55
N ASP A 87 -3.61 -8.08 -7.68
CA ASP A 87 -3.64 -7.36 -8.97
C ASP A 87 -2.64 -7.94 -9.98
N TRP A 88 -1.48 -8.43 -9.52
CA TRP A 88 -0.51 -9.11 -10.40
C TRP A 88 -1.10 -10.36 -11.07
N ARG A 89 -1.93 -11.12 -10.35
CA ARG A 89 -2.64 -12.29 -10.90
C ARG A 89 -3.77 -11.91 -11.85
N GLY A 90 -4.39 -10.75 -11.67
CA GLY A 90 -5.37 -10.19 -12.61
C GLY A 90 -4.73 -9.76 -13.94
N SER A 91 -3.56 -9.12 -13.87
CA SER A 91 -2.79 -8.70 -15.04
C SER A 91 -2.15 -9.87 -15.80
N ALA A 92 -1.80 -10.96 -15.09
CA ALA A 92 -1.32 -12.20 -15.72
C ALA A 92 -2.42 -12.96 -16.50
N SER A 93 -3.70 -12.59 -16.34
CA SER A 93 -4.81 -13.20 -17.08
C SER A 93 -5.12 -12.51 -18.42
N LEU A 94 -4.47 -11.37 -18.74
CA LEU A 94 -4.68 -10.66 -20.02
C LEU A 94 -3.64 -10.96 -21.10
N LYS A 95 -2.86 -12.05 -20.97
CA LYS A 95 -2.07 -12.63 -22.07
C LYS A 95 -2.04 -14.15 -21.99
N GLN A 96 -3.19 -14.79 -22.20
CA GLN A 96 -3.20 -16.10 -22.83
C GLN A 96 -4.23 -16.13 -23.97
N CYS A 97 -3.73 -16.59 -25.12
CA CYS A 97 -4.39 -16.91 -26.38
C CYS A 97 -4.48 -15.78 -27.43
N GLY A 98 -3.55 -15.89 -28.38
CA GLY A 98 -3.46 -15.22 -29.68
C GLY A 98 -2.23 -15.78 -30.38
#